data_AF-A0A9D1MET7-F1
#
_entry.id   AF-A0A9D1MET7-F1
#
_cell.length_a   1.000
_cell.length_b   1.000
_cell.length_c   1.000
_cell.angle_alpha   90.00
_cell.angle_beta   90.00
_cell.angle_gamma   90.00
#
_symmetry.space_group_name_H-M   'P 1'
#
loop_
_entity.id
_entity.type
_entity.pdbx_description
1 polymer ?
#
loop_
_entity_poly.entity_id
_entity_poly.type
_entity_poly.pdbx_seq_one_letter_code
_entity_poly.pdbx_strand_id
1 'polypeptide(L)'
;MKTTITKKEKAIELMKKMDIYKPYIQGFRESDKVCFFENFGGFWIDQEPEIYAKMKAIEEKYNCKVYAVTHEFTEFGECYDFLIVTDYTEEWDALVYSEGNRHTAFAYVWNKDDDWCSEFGSVMVRSFGGGIKRIA
;
A
#
# COMPACT_ATOMS: atom_id res chain seq x y z
N MET A 1 -22.25 -16.75 -12.34
CA MET A 1 -21.45 -16.86 -11.10
C MET A 1 -20.62 -15.61 -11.00
N LYS A 2 -20.80 -14.76 -9.98
CA LYS A 2 -19.83 -13.70 -9.69
C LYS A 2 -18.58 -14.41 -9.16
N THR A 3 -17.50 -14.35 -9.91
CA THR A 3 -16.20 -14.84 -9.44
C THR A 3 -15.82 -13.94 -8.26
N THR A 4 -15.90 -14.46 -7.03
CA THR A 4 -15.51 -13.72 -5.83
C THR A 4 -13.99 -13.65 -5.83
N ILE A 5 -13.43 -12.57 -6.39
CA ILE A 5 -11.99 -12.30 -6.32
C ILE A 5 -11.57 -12.09 -4.86
N THR A 6 -10.41 -12.61 -4.49
CA THR A 6 -9.83 -12.48 -3.15
C THR A 6 -9.16 -11.11 -2.97
N LYS A 7 -8.96 -10.67 -1.71
CA LYS A 7 -8.20 -9.42 -1.42
C LYS A 7 -6.81 -9.42 -2.06
N LYS A 8 -6.17 -10.61 -2.11
CA LYS A 8 -4.86 -10.80 -2.72
C LYS A 8 -4.90 -10.61 -4.24
N GLU A 9 -5.92 -11.14 -4.91
CA GLU A 9 -6.10 -10.93 -6.35
C GLU A 9 -6.38 -9.46 -6.66
N LYS A 10 -7.23 -8.79 -5.87
CA LYS A 10 -7.47 -7.35 -6.02
C LYS A 10 -6.20 -6.53 -5.80
N ALA A 11 -5.42 -6.84 -4.75
CA ALA A 11 -4.13 -6.20 -4.51
C ALA A 11 -3.21 -6.32 -5.72
N ILE A 12 -3.11 -7.50 -6.35
CA ILE A 12 -2.33 -7.71 -7.57
C ILE A 12 -2.85 -6.85 -8.74
N GLU A 13 -4.16 -6.68 -8.89
CA GLU A 13 -4.74 -5.76 -9.89
C GLU A 13 -4.34 -4.31 -9.63
N LEU A 14 -4.41 -3.85 -8.38
CA LEU A 14 -4.02 -2.51 -7.98
C LEU A 14 -2.52 -2.26 -8.21
N MET A 15 -1.65 -3.21 -7.84
CA MET A 15 -0.21 -3.10 -8.08
C MET A 15 0.10 -2.97 -9.58
N LYS A 16 -0.61 -3.72 -10.44
CA LYS A 16 -0.48 -3.58 -11.91
C LYS A 16 -0.99 -2.24 -12.41
N LYS A 17 -2.13 -1.77 -11.88
CA LYS A 17 -2.73 -0.47 -12.22
C LYS A 17 -1.81 0.70 -11.88
N MET A 18 -0.99 0.54 -10.85
CA MET A 18 -0.01 1.53 -10.37
C MET A 18 1.37 1.37 -11.00
N ASP A 19 1.53 0.48 -11.99
CA ASP A 19 2.80 0.19 -12.68
C ASP A 19 3.94 -0.18 -11.72
N ILE A 20 3.64 -0.95 -10.66
CA ILE A 20 4.66 -1.46 -9.73
C ILE A 20 5.51 -2.53 -10.44
N TYR A 21 6.81 -2.51 -10.15
CA TYR A 21 7.81 -3.40 -10.74
C TYR A 21 7.39 -4.89 -10.64
N LYS A 22 7.42 -5.59 -11.78
CA LYS A 22 6.87 -6.95 -11.92
C LYS A 22 7.38 -7.96 -10.89
N PRO A 23 8.67 -7.97 -10.51
CA PRO A 23 9.17 -8.83 -9.44
C PRO A 23 8.49 -8.63 -8.08
N TYR A 24 8.11 -7.40 -7.70
CA TYR A 24 7.35 -7.17 -6.46
C TYR A 24 5.95 -7.77 -6.54
N ILE A 25 5.28 -7.63 -7.70
CA ILE A 25 3.98 -8.25 -7.95
C ILE A 25 4.07 -9.78 -7.88
N GLN A 26 5.15 -10.35 -8.43
CA GLN A 26 5.39 -11.79 -8.38
C GLN A 26 5.67 -12.27 -6.96
N GLY A 27 6.55 -11.59 -6.22
CA GLY A 27 6.86 -11.92 -4.82
C GLY A 27 5.62 -11.85 -3.93
N PHE A 28 4.76 -10.84 -4.12
CA PHE A 28 3.48 -10.73 -3.43
C PHE A 28 2.54 -11.89 -3.78
N ARG A 29 2.41 -12.22 -5.07
CA ARG A 29 1.57 -13.35 -5.52
C ARG A 29 2.01 -14.67 -4.92
N GLU A 30 3.29 -14.98 -5.01
CA GLU A 30 3.83 -16.31 -4.66
C GLU A 30 4.04 -16.47 -3.15
N SER A 31 4.37 -15.40 -2.43
CA SER A 31 4.84 -15.49 -1.05
C SER A 31 4.30 -14.41 -0.09
N ASP A 32 3.31 -13.61 -0.51
CA ASP A 32 2.76 -12.50 0.28
C ASP A 32 3.82 -11.46 0.70
N LYS A 33 4.96 -11.41 0.00
CA LYS A 33 6.00 -10.42 0.22
C LYS A 33 5.56 -9.05 -0.28
N VAL A 34 5.36 -8.14 0.66
CA VAL A 34 5.03 -6.74 0.40
C VAL A 34 6.30 -5.94 0.12
N CYS A 35 6.19 -4.96 -0.76
CA CYS A 35 7.26 -3.99 -1.02
C CYS A 35 6.99 -2.70 -0.25
N PHE A 36 8.05 -2.07 0.25
CA PHE A 36 8.00 -0.69 0.74
C PHE A 36 8.88 0.19 -0.14
N PHE A 37 8.55 1.48 -0.21
CA PHE A 37 9.23 2.43 -1.09
C PHE A 37 9.79 3.62 -0.31
N GLU A 38 11.08 3.87 -0.55
CA GLU A 38 11.79 5.09 -0.16
C GLU A 38 11.95 5.95 -1.40
N ASN A 39 11.21 7.06 -1.48
CA ASN A 39 11.01 7.75 -2.75
C ASN A 39 10.49 6.78 -3.82
N PHE A 40 11.25 6.48 -4.88
CA PHE A 40 10.88 5.48 -5.88
C PHE A 40 11.67 4.16 -5.75
N GLY A 41 12.59 4.06 -4.78
CA GLY A 41 13.38 2.86 -4.55
C GLY A 41 12.56 1.84 -3.77
N GLY A 42 12.34 0.67 -4.36
CA GLY A 42 11.60 -0.42 -3.72
C GLY A 42 12.49 -1.36 -2.93
N PHE A 43 11.99 -1.83 -1.80
CA PHE A 43 12.64 -2.77 -0.89
C PHE A 43 11.61 -3.80 -0.42
N TRP A 44 12.08 -4.93 0.11
CA TRP A 44 11.17 -5.90 0.72
C TRP A 44 10.89 -5.50 2.17
N ILE A 45 9.63 -5.51 2.58
CA ILE A 45 9.24 -5.08 3.92
C ILE A 45 9.85 -5.95 5.03
N ASP A 46 10.20 -7.21 4.73
CA ASP A 46 10.82 -8.14 5.67
C ASP A 46 12.27 -7.77 6.04
N GLN A 47 12.87 -6.83 5.31
CA GLN A 47 14.15 -6.21 5.64
C GLN A 47 14.04 -5.19 6.77
N GLU A 48 12.83 -4.69 7.05
CA GLU A 48 12.51 -3.70 8.08
C GLU A 48 11.53 -4.27 9.12
N PRO A 49 12.02 -4.93 10.20
CA PRO A 49 11.18 -5.69 11.13
C PRO A 49 10.08 -4.89 11.80
N GLU A 50 10.32 -3.61 12.09
CA GLU A 50 9.34 -2.70 12.71
C GLU A 50 8.15 -2.47 11.78
N ILE A 51 8.43 -2.12 10.52
CA ILE A 51 7.41 -1.83 9.51
C ILE A 51 6.63 -3.09 9.17
N TYR A 52 7.30 -4.24 9.11
CA TYR A 52 6.67 -5.55 8.94
C TYR A 52 5.71 -5.88 10.09
N ALA A 53 6.12 -5.64 11.35
CA ALA A 53 5.27 -5.87 12.52
C ALA A 53 4.04 -4.94 12.51
N LYS A 54 4.21 -3.65 12.17
CA LYS A 54 3.09 -2.71 12.04
C LYS A 54 2.13 -3.14 10.94
N MET A 55 2.62 -3.56 9.77
CA MET A 55 1.80 -4.11 8.69
C MET A 55 0.92 -5.27 9.20
N LYS A 56 1.51 -6.23 9.92
CA LYS A 56 0.75 -7.37 10.47
C LYS A 56 -0.30 -6.95 11.49
N ALA A 57 0.02 -6.02 12.38
CA ALA A 57 -0.94 -5.48 13.33
C ALA A 57 -2.13 -4.78 12.63
N ILE A 58 -1.89 -4.06 11.53
CA ILE A 58 -2.93 -3.42 10.71
C ILE A 58 -3.81 -4.49 10.03
N GLU A 59 -3.19 -5.47 9.35
CA GLU A 59 -3.92 -6.56 8.68
C GLU A 59 -4.82 -7.31 9.67
N GLU A 60 -4.33 -7.62 10.87
CA GLU A 60 -5.07 -8.33 11.92
C GLU A 60 -6.20 -7.47 12.51
N LYS A 61 -5.90 -6.22 12.90
CA LYS A 61 -6.87 -5.35 13.59
C LYS A 61 -8.07 -4.98 12.71
N TYR A 62 -7.83 -4.76 11.41
CA TYR A 62 -8.85 -4.22 10.51
C TYR A 62 -9.32 -5.21 9.45
N ASN A 63 -8.84 -6.46 9.49
CA ASN A 63 -9.14 -7.49 8.51
C ASN A 63 -8.91 -6.99 7.07
N CYS A 64 -7.80 -6.29 6.81
CA CYS A 64 -7.45 -5.76 5.49
C CYS A 64 -6.22 -6.49 4.93
N LYS A 65 -5.87 -6.21 3.66
CA LYS A 65 -4.64 -6.72 3.03
C LYS A 65 -3.75 -5.58 2.58
N VAL A 66 -2.54 -5.48 3.10
CA VAL A 66 -1.55 -4.49 2.65
C VAL A 66 -0.86 -5.02 1.40
N TYR A 67 -0.69 -4.19 0.38
CA TYR A 67 -0.05 -4.60 -0.89
C TYR A 67 1.21 -3.80 -1.24
N ALA A 68 1.36 -2.58 -0.73
CA ALA A 68 2.55 -1.76 -0.85
C ALA A 68 2.58 -0.75 0.31
N VAL A 69 3.78 -0.26 0.64
CA VAL A 69 3.98 0.78 1.65
C VAL A 69 4.82 1.91 1.07
N THR A 70 4.49 3.17 1.32
CA THR A 70 5.40 4.30 1.05
C THR A 70 5.89 4.91 2.36
N HIS A 71 7.09 5.49 2.33
CA HIS A 71 7.68 6.17 3.48
C HIS A 71 8.09 7.61 3.12
N GLU A 72 7.68 8.55 3.97
CA GLU A 72 7.87 9.97 3.75
C GLU A 72 8.07 10.75 5.05
N PHE A 73 8.93 11.76 4.99
CA PHE A 73 9.01 12.81 6.00
C PHE A 73 8.08 13.95 5.60
N THR A 74 7.00 14.14 6.35
CA THR A 74 6.04 15.22 6.16
C THR A 74 6.29 16.34 7.16
N GLU A 75 5.63 17.50 7.01
CA GLU A 75 5.73 18.60 7.98
C GLU A 75 5.19 18.21 9.38
N PHE A 76 4.36 17.17 9.46
CA PHE A 76 3.72 16.70 10.69
C PHE A 76 4.30 15.39 11.24
N GLY A 77 5.36 14.84 10.62
CA GLY A 77 6.10 13.68 11.12
C GLY A 77 6.57 12.69 10.05
N GLU A 78 7.36 11.71 10.48
CA GLU A 78 7.72 10.49 9.73
C GLU A 78 6.48 9.61 9.55
N CYS A 79 6.07 9.40 8.29
CA CYS A 79 4.83 8.70 7.96
C CYS A 79 5.08 7.49 7.06
N TYR A 80 4.36 6.40 7.35
CA TYR A 80 4.28 5.22 6.50
C TYR A 80 2.84 5.03 6.02
N ASP A 81 2.65 4.99 4.70
CA ASP A 81 1.34 4.80 4.10
C ASP A 81 1.17 3.34 3.67
N PHE A 82 0.43 2.57 4.45
CA PHE A 82 0.10 1.18 4.15
C PHE A 82 -1.07 1.15 3.17
N LEU A 83 -0.80 0.95 1.89
CA LEU A 83 -1.84 0.85 0.87
C LEU A 83 -2.57 -0.50 0.99
N ILE A 84 -3.91 -0.46 1.05
CA ILE A 84 -4.70 -1.64 1.45
C ILE A 84 -5.82 -2.02 0.48
N VAL A 85 -6.22 -3.27 0.58
CA VAL A 85 -7.53 -3.76 0.16
C VAL A 85 -8.38 -4.00 1.40
N THR A 86 -9.54 -3.35 1.47
CA THR A 86 -10.49 -3.45 2.59
C THR A 86 -11.27 -4.77 2.55
N ASP A 87 -11.94 -5.12 3.65
CA ASP A 87 -12.87 -6.26 3.70
C ASP A 87 -14.20 -6.00 2.96
N TYR A 88 -14.48 -4.73 2.65
CA TYR A 88 -15.71 -4.27 2.01
C TYR A 88 -15.58 -4.30 0.48
N THR A 89 -16.00 -5.41 -0.12
CA THR A 89 -15.91 -5.64 -1.58
C THR A 89 -16.59 -4.58 -2.43
N GLU A 90 -17.61 -3.90 -1.89
CA GLU A 90 -18.34 -2.81 -2.53
C GLU A 90 -17.48 -1.55 -2.77
N GLU A 91 -16.38 -1.39 -2.02
CA GLU A 91 -15.47 -0.24 -2.13
C GLU A 91 -14.32 -0.50 -3.10
N TRP A 92 -14.13 -1.74 -3.56
CA TRP A 92 -12.91 -2.17 -4.24
C TRP A 92 -12.60 -1.41 -5.53
N ASP A 93 -13.62 -0.89 -6.21
CA ASP A 93 -13.45 -0.09 -7.42
C ASP A 93 -13.01 1.35 -7.12
N ALA A 94 -13.22 1.82 -5.90
CA ALA A 94 -12.85 3.16 -5.42
C ALA A 94 -11.50 3.19 -4.67
N LEU A 95 -10.92 2.03 -4.34
CA LEU A 95 -9.65 1.97 -3.58
C LEU A 95 -8.47 2.66 -4.26
N VAL A 96 -8.44 2.68 -5.60
CA VAL A 96 -7.41 3.40 -6.37
C VAL A 96 -8.02 4.10 -7.57
N TYR A 97 -7.93 5.42 -7.61
CA TYR A 97 -8.22 6.23 -8.78
C TYR A 97 -6.91 6.64 -9.48
N SER A 98 -6.83 6.47 -10.81
CA SER A 98 -5.59 6.75 -11.57
C SER A 98 -5.82 7.83 -12.62
N GLU A 99 -4.89 8.78 -12.70
CA GLU A 99 -4.78 9.76 -13.77
C GLU A 99 -3.32 9.78 -14.27
N GLY A 100 -3.07 9.13 -15.41
CA GLY A 100 -1.71 8.90 -15.90
C GLY A 100 -0.89 8.08 -14.91
N ASN A 101 0.22 8.65 -14.43
CA ASN A 101 1.09 8.04 -13.42
C ASN A 101 0.80 8.52 -11.98
N ARG A 102 -0.32 9.21 -11.75
CA ARG A 102 -0.78 9.62 -10.42
C ARG A 102 -1.92 8.72 -9.98
N HIS A 103 -1.89 8.30 -8.72
CA HIS A 103 -2.82 7.34 -8.15
C HIS A 103 -3.27 7.84 -6.77
N THR A 104 -4.55 8.15 -6.61
CA THR A 104 -5.14 8.34 -5.28
C THR A 104 -5.50 6.97 -4.75
N ALA A 105 -4.80 6.52 -3.71
CA ALA A 105 -4.93 5.18 -3.14
C ALA A 105 -5.40 5.26 -1.69
N PHE A 106 -6.31 4.38 -1.31
CA PHE A 106 -6.75 4.22 0.07
C PHE A 106 -5.68 3.51 0.90
N ALA A 107 -5.38 4.08 2.07
CA ALA A 107 -4.27 3.70 2.91
C ALA A 107 -4.62 3.81 4.40
N TYR A 108 -3.88 3.08 5.21
CA TYR A 108 -3.69 3.43 6.61
C TYR A 108 -2.38 4.20 6.75
N VAL A 109 -2.44 5.44 7.21
CA VAL A 109 -1.28 6.30 7.44
C VAL A 109 -0.84 6.15 8.88
N TRP A 110 0.34 5.59 9.09
CA TRP A 110 0.97 5.55 10.41
C TRP A 110 1.91 6.73 10.55
N ASN A 111 1.58 7.67 11.44
CA ASN A 111 2.51 8.69 11.89
C ASN A 111 3.35 8.10 13.02
N LYS A 112 4.64 7.87 12.76
CA LYS A 112 5.56 7.25 13.71
C LYS A 112 5.96 8.19 14.83
N ASP A 113 5.99 9.49 14.57
CA ASP A 113 6.30 10.52 15.56
C ASP A 113 5.11 10.79 16.51
N ASP A 114 3.87 10.57 16.05
CA ASP A 114 2.65 10.72 16.84
C ASP A 114 1.57 9.68 16.46
N ASP A 115 1.57 8.52 17.14
CA ASP A 115 0.65 7.41 16.85
C ASP A 115 -0.84 7.80 16.99
N TRP A 116 -1.17 8.83 17.80
CA TRP A 116 -2.54 9.32 17.96
C TRP A 116 -3.08 9.94 16.66
N CYS A 117 -2.20 10.44 15.81
CA CYS A 117 -2.53 11.00 14.50
C CYS A 117 -2.56 9.96 13.37
N SER A 118 -2.53 8.65 13.69
CA SER A 118 -2.56 7.58 12.69
C SER A 118 -3.98 7.18 12.31
N GLU A 119 -4.32 7.24 11.03
CA GLU A 119 -5.68 7.08 10.54
C GLU A 119 -5.78 6.45 9.15
N PHE A 120 -6.99 6.03 8.77
CA PHE A 120 -7.29 5.69 7.39
C PHE A 120 -7.52 6.95 6.57
N GLY A 121 -7.00 6.98 5.35
CA GLY A 121 -7.14 8.11 4.45
C GLY A 121 -6.87 7.73 3.00
N SER A 122 -6.98 8.73 2.13
CA SER A 122 -6.53 8.61 0.74
C SER A 122 -5.26 9.43 0.57
N VAL A 123 -4.22 8.80 0.03
CA VAL A 123 -2.96 9.45 -0.31
C VAL A 123 -2.81 9.48 -1.82
N MET A 124 -2.20 10.54 -2.35
CA MET A 124 -1.82 10.59 -3.75
C MET A 124 -0.39 10.10 -3.89
N VAL A 125 -0.20 9.00 -4.61
CA VAL A 125 1.11 8.50 -4.99
C VAL A 125 1.35 8.68 -6.48
N ARG A 126 2.62 8.79 -6.86
CA ARG A 126 3.07 8.85 -8.25
C ARG A 126 3.91 7.62 -8.55
N SER A 127 3.68 6.99 -9.70
CA SER A 127 4.50 5.89 -10.21
C SER A 127 5.61 6.41 -11.15
N PHE A 128 6.79 5.80 -11.05
CA PHE A 128 7.92 6.06 -11.94
C PHE A 128 8.91 4.88 -11.90
N GLY A 129 9.24 4.32 -13.07
CA GLY A 129 10.28 3.28 -13.19
C GLY A 129 10.01 1.99 -12.42
N GLY A 130 8.74 1.66 -12.13
CA GLY A 130 8.37 0.50 -11.31
C GLY A 130 8.25 0.77 -9.81
N GLY A 131 8.57 1.98 -9.34
CA GLY A 131 8.38 2.40 -7.96
C GLY A 131 7.23 3.40 -7.80
N ILE A 132 6.77 3.60 -6.55
CA ILE A 132 5.75 4.59 -6.20
C ILE A 132 6.23 5.47 -5.04
N LYS A 133 5.82 6.74 -5.04
CA LYS A 133 6.13 7.73 -3.99
C LYS A 133 4.89 8.57 -3.66
N ARG A 134 4.60 8.88 -2.40
CA ARG A 134 3.57 9.88 -2.06
C ARG A 134 3.95 11.29 -2.51
N ILE A 135 2.94 12.03 -2.97
CA ILE A 135 3.04 13.42 -3.43
C ILE A 135 1.95 14.33 -2.83
N ALA A 136 0.91 13.77 -2.19
CA ALA A 136 -0.05 14.48 -1.33
C ALA A 136 -0.65 13.50 -0.31
#